data_AF-A0A933HKD5-F1
#
_entry.id   AF-A0A933HKD5-F1
#
_cell.length_a   1.000
_cell.length_b   1.000
_cell.length_c   1.000
_cell.angle_alpha   90.00
_cell.angle_beta   90.00
_cell.angle_gamma   90.00
#
_symmetry.space_group_name_H-M   'P 1'
#
loop_
_entity.id
_entity.type
_entity.pdbx_description
1 polymer ?
#
loop_
_entity_poly.entity_id
_entity_poly.type
_entity_poly.pdbx_seq_one_letter_code
_entity_poly.pdbx_strand_id
1 'polypeptide(L)'
;MGLKIGIVGLSFGADFIPLFRAHPLVREVLIADLLPERVQYARDLYGALPAVRSLHEMLASDVDAVCIFTQRWMHAPQAIRALRAGKHVYSAVPAAITCDEMAQLIEAVKTTGQMYMMGETSYYYPSALYCRARFARGDFGRFVYGEAEYMHDMTHGFYEAYQWANGDAWKKYASFPPMLYPTHSVSMITQTTDARLTRVSCLGYTDSNDDGVFERDVSAWGNVFSNETALFRTSNGGMARVNEFRRIGWSETPRCPSVRLSLYGTEASYEEQGNSRIWNTRASDEPQDVTDLLVCEQVQVRDAERANLPEELIYDYHTGLAKIHPHQRLPLEFGGLNNGHEGSHQFLVDDFVNACVTMKLPPNHVWAAARNCVPGIVAHESAMREGESLAIPDFGDAPGE
;
A
#
# COMPACT_ATOMS: atom_id res chain seq x y z
N MET A 1 21.66 -10.20 -18.79
CA MET A 1 20.35 -10.20 -19.48
C MET A 1 19.40 -9.43 -18.59
N GLY A 2 18.62 -8.48 -19.13
CA GLY A 2 17.65 -7.72 -18.34
C GLY A 2 16.31 -8.45 -18.20
N LEU A 3 15.57 -8.12 -17.15
CA LEU A 3 14.25 -8.68 -16.87
C LEU A 3 13.20 -8.18 -17.88
N LYS A 4 12.27 -9.06 -18.24
CA LYS A 4 11.01 -8.72 -18.92
C LYS A 4 9.89 -8.63 -17.88
N ILE A 5 9.26 -7.47 -17.78
CA ILE A 5 8.20 -7.22 -16.79
C ILE A 5 6.85 -7.19 -17.50
N GLY A 6 5.90 -8.00 -17.02
CA GLY A 6 4.50 -7.93 -17.40
C GLY A 6 3.72 -7.03 -16.43
N ILE A 7 2.95 -6.05 -16.91
CA ILE A 7 2.06 -5.23 -16.08
C ILE A 7 0.61 -5.57 -16.42
N VAL A 8 -0.18 -5.98 -15.41
CA VAL A 8 -1.57 -6.41 -15.55
C VAL A 8 -2.48 -5.48 -14.75
N GLY A 9 -3.40 -4.81 -15.45
CA GLY A 9 -4.24 -3.74 -14.90
C GLY A 9 -3.62 -2.37 -15.17
N LEU A 10 -4.24 -1.58 -16.04
CA LEU A 10 -3.68 -0.35 -16.60
C LEU A 10 -4.47 0.90 -16.20
N SER A 11 -5.21 0.83 -15.08
CA SER A 11 -5.61 2.04 -14.35
C SER A 11 -4.39 2.52 -13.56
N PHE A 12 -4.36 2.31 -12.24
CA PHE A 12 -3.20 2.64 -11.41
C PHE A 12 -1.86 2.04 -11.90
N GLY A 13 -1.87 0.81 -12.43
CA GLY A 13 -0.65 0.16 -12.90
C GLY A 13 0.06 0.87 -14.07
N ALA A 14 -0.62 1.77 -14.79
CA ALA A 14 -0.03 2.53 -15.88
C ALA A 14 1.09 3.47 -15.39
N ASP A 15 0.97 3.99 -14.15
CA ASP A 15 1.95 4.91 -13.56
C ASP A 15 3.31 4.26 -13.27
N PHE A 16 3.35 2.93 -13.23
CA PHE A 16 4.59 2.17 -13.02
C PHE A 16 5.33 1.86 -14.33
N ILE A 17 4.69 2.05 -15.51
CA ILE A 17 5.31 1.76 -16.81
C ILE A 17 6.60 2.56 -17.02
N PRO A 18 6.65 3.89 -16.79
CA PRO A 18 7.87 4.68 -16.99
C PRO A 18 9.01 4.21 -16.08
N LEU A 19 8.69 3.87 -14.83
CA LEU A 19 9.68 3.42 -13.84
C LEU A 19 10.29 2.08 -14.24
N PHE A 20 9.47 1.08 -14.57
CA PHE A 20 9.99 -0.21 -15.03
C PHE A 20 10.78 -0.07 -16.34
N ARG A 21 10.35 0.78 -17.29
CA ARG A 21 11.10 1.01 -18.54
C ARG A 21 12.44 1.69 -18.33
N ALA A 22 12.55 2.58 -17.34
CA ALA A 22 13.77 3.31 -17.05
C ALA A 22 14.78 2.50 -16.23
N HIS A 23 14.32 1.50 -15.49
CA HIS A 23 15.18 0.73 -14.59
C HIS A 23 16.29 -0.02 -15.39
N PRO A 24 17.58 0.13 -15.05
CA PRO A 24 18.69 -0.38 -15.87
C PRO A 24 18.76 -1.92 -15.99
N LEU A 25 18.13 -2.64 -15.05
CA LEU A 25 18.02 -4.10 -15.06
C LEU A 25 16.76 -4.63 -15.78
N VAL A 26 15.90 -3.76 -16.33
CA VAL A 26 14.71 -4.14 -17.10
C VAL A 26 14.97 -3.88 -18.58
N ARG A 27 14.70 -4.88 -19.43
CA ARG A 27 14.90 -4.75 -20.89
C ARG A 27 13.62 -4.49 -21.66
N GLU A 28 12.47 -4.91 -21.14
CA GLU A 28 11.20 -4.85 -21.85
C GLU A 28 10.03 -4.84 -20.87
N VAL A 29 8.98 -4.08 -21.21
CA VAL A 29 7.71 -4.04 -20.48
C VAL A 29 6.59 -4.48 -21.42
N LEU A 30 5.85 -5.52 -21.02
CA LEU A 30 4.67 -6.04 -21.69
C LEU A 30 3.43 -5.64 -20.87
N ILE A 31 2.36 -5.16 -21.51
CA ILE A 31 1.16 -4.71 -20.79
C ILE A 31 -0.07 -5.59 -21.06
N ALA A 32 -1.00 -5.63 -20.12
CA ALA A 32 -2.30 -6.27 -20.31
C ALA A 32 -3.40 -5.59 -19.50
N ASP A 33 -4.56 -5.41 -20.14
CA ASP A 33 -5.82 -5.09 -19.48
C ASP A 33 -6.95 -5.80 -20.26
N LEU A 34 -8.04 -6.14 -19.56
CA LEU A 34 -9.22 -6.72 -20.19
C LEU A 34 -9.98 -5.69 -21.03
N LEU A 35 -9.82 -4.40 -20.71
CA LEU A 35 -10.42 -3.27 -21.40
C LEU A 35 -9.45 -2.71 -22.45
N PRO A 36 -9.73 -2.89 -23.77
CA PRO A 36 -8.84 -2.46 -24.84
C PRO A 36 -8.52 -0.95 -24.81
N GLU A 37 -9.47 -0.14 -24.36
CA GLU A 37 -9.33 1.31 -24.22
C GLU A 37 -8.24 1.70 -23.21
N ARG A 38 -8.02 0.92 -22.15
CA ARG A 38 -6.95 1.17 -21.17
C ARG A 38 -5.57 0.82 -21.73
N VAL A 39 -5.49 -0.23 -22.55
CA VAL A 39 -4.28 -0.56 -23.30
C VAL A 39 -3.93 0.56 -24.29
N GLN A 40 -4.94 1.08 -24.99
CA GLN A 40 -4.74 2.19 -25.92
C GLN A 40 -4.29 3.46 -25.18
N TYR A 41 -4.94 3.80 -24.07
CA TYR A 41 -4.55 4.94 -23.23
C TYR A 41 -3.08 4.87 -22.78
N ALA A 42 -2.64 3.71 -22.26
CA ALA A 42 -1.25 3.52 -21.86
C ALA A 42 -0.25 3.70 -23.04
N ARG A 43 -0.64 3.27 -24.24
CA ARG A 43 0.17 3.45 -25.46
C ARG A 43 0.22 4.89 -25.93
N ASP A 44 -0.88 5.62 -25.80
CA ASP A 44 -0.93 7.03 -26.17
C ASP A 44 -0.03 7.87 -25.23
N LEU A 45 0.01 7.53 -23.94
CA LEU A 45 0.86 8.20 -22.96
C LEU A 45 2.34 7.85 -23.06
N TYR A 46 2.66 6.57 -23.24
CA TYR A 46 4.01 6.04 -23.06
C TYR A 46 4.64 5.49 -24.35
N GLY A 47 3.92 5.56 -25.47
CA GLY A 47 4.36 5.07 -26.78
C GLY A 47 4.09 3.59 -27.00
N ALA A 48 4.69 3.03 -28.05
CA ALA A 48 4.44 1.64 -28.44
C ALA A 48 4.87 0.65 -27.34
N LEU A 49 3.88 -0.02 -26.75
CA LEU A 49 4.06 -1.08 -25.77
C LEU A 49 3.55 -2.41 -26.34
N PRO A 50 4.35 -3.49 -26.32
CA PRO A 50 3.81 -4.81 -26.64
C PRO A 50 2.70 -5.11 -25.63
N ALA A 51 1.61 -5.74 -26.10
CA ALA A 51 0.45 -6.00 -25.25
C ALA A 51 -0.15 -7.38 -25.52
N VAL A 52 -0.68 -7.98 -24.46
CA VAL A 52 -1.52 -9.18 -24.49
C VAL A 52 -2.84 -8.87 -23.82
N ARG A 53 -3.87 -9.70 -24.05
CA ARG A 53 -5.26 -9.35 -23.67
C ARG A 53 -5.64 -9.70 -22.24
N SER A 54 -4.85 -10.54 -21.57
CA SER A 54 -5.23 -11.08 -20.27
C SER A 54 -4.03 -11.55 -19.47
N LEU A 55 -4.26 -11.74 -18.16
CA LEU A 55 -3.31 -12.43 -17.30
C LEU A 55 -2.93 -13.81 -17.85
N HIS A 56 -3.87 -14.58 -18.42
CA HIS A 56 -3.56 -15.90 -18.94
C HIS A 56 -2.53 -15.86 -20.08
N GLU A 57 -2.71 -14.94 -21.03
CA GLU A 57 -1.75 -14.72 -22.11
C GLU A 57 -0.42 -14.15 -21.58
N MET A 58 -0.47 -13.29 -20.55
CA MET A 58 0.73 -12.78 -19.87
C MET A 58 1.55 -13.93 -19.26
N LEU A 59 0.90 -14.86 -18.57
CA LEU A 59 1.57 -16.01 -17.96
C LEU A 59 2.15 -16.99 -18.99
N ALA A 60 1.56 -17.07 -20.19
CA ALA A 60 2.06 -17.87 -21.29
C ALA A 60 3.23 -17.20 -22.07
N SER A 61 3.48 -15.91 -21.82
CA SER A 61 4.56 -15.17 -22.47
C SER A 61 5.94 -15.41 -21.83
N ASP A 62 6.98 -14.82 -22.43
CA ASP A 62 8.36 -14.91 -21.98
C ASP A 62 8.75 -13.87 -20.91
N VAL A 63 7.77 -13.22 -20.25
CA VAL A 63 8.05 -12.35 -19.10
C VAL A 63 8.66 -13.13 -17.94
N ASP A 64 9.58 -12.49 -17.22
CA ASP A 64 10.24 -13.06 -16.04
C ASP A 64 9.43 -12.77 -14.76
N ALA A 65 8.75 -11.61 -14.72
CA ALA A 65 7.95 -11.16 -13.59
C ALA A 65 6.62 -10.54 -14.03
N VAL A 66 5.61 -10.58 -13.17
CA VAL A 66 4.28 -9.98 -13.39
C VAL A 66 3.92 -9.06 -12.23
N CYS A 67 3.59 -7.81 -12.56
CA CYS A 67 3.07 -6.80 -11.65
C CYS A 67 1.54 -6.71 -11.79
N ILE A 68 0.82 -6.95 -10.70
CA ILE A 68 -0.64 -7.08 -10.65
C ILE A 68 -1.23 -5.83 -9.98
N PHE A 69 -1.99 -5.05 -10.75
CA PHE A 69 -2.69 -3.83 -10.35
C PHE A 69 -4.19 -3.92 -10.67
N THR A 70 -4.76 -5.12 -10.53
CA THR A 70 -6.19 -5.37 -10.78
C THR A 70 -7.04 -5.02 -9.55
N GLN A 71 -8.29 -5.50 -9.49
CA GLN A 71 -9.14 -5.33 -8.31
C GLN A 71 -8.54 -6.02 -7.08
N ARG A 72 -8.65 -5.37 -5.92
CA ARG A 72 -8.01 -5.76 -4.63
C ARG A 72 -8.24 -7.21 -4.24
N TRP A 73 -9.47 -7.71 -4.37
CA TRP A 73 -9.85 -9.09 -4.05
C TRP A 73 -9.29 -10.13 -5.03
N MET A 74 -8.68 -9.71 -6.13
CA MET A 74 -8.08 -10.60 -7.12
C MET A 74 -6.57 -10.76 -6.94
N HIS A 75 -5.93 -9.98 -6.07
CA HIS A 75 -4.47 -9.96 -5.94
C HIS A 75 -3.90 -11.33 -5.56
N ALA A 76 -4.29 -11.92 -4.43
CA ALA A 76 -3.81 -13.25 -4.02
C ALA A 76 -4.13 -14.35 -5.06
N PRO A 77 -5.38 -14.52 -5.55
CA PRO A 77 -5.68 -15.52 -6.57
C PRO A 77 -4.85 -15.39 -7.84
N GLN A 78 -4.60 -14.17 -8.31
CA GLN A 78 -3.78 -13.92 -9.50
C GLN A 78 -2.29 -14.13 -9.23
N ALA A 79 -1.78 -13.66 -8.09
CA ALA A 79 -0.41 -13.82 -7.66
C ALA A 79 -0.04 -15.30 -7.52
N ILE A 80 -0.89 -16.11 -6.88
CA ILE A 80 -0.69 -17.56 -6.73
C ILE A 80 -0.58 -18.24 -8.10
N ARG A 81 -1.43 -17.86 -9.06
CA ARG A 81 -1.37 -18.38 -10.44
C ARG A 81 -0.07 -17.99 -11.14
N ALA A 82 0.39 -16.76 -10.96
CA ALA A 82 1.62 -16.26 -11.56
C ALA A 82 2.88 -16.94 -10.97
N LEU A 83 2.96 -17.07 -9.64
CA LEU A 83 4.03 -17.79 -8.95
C LEU A 83 4.11 -19.25 -9.43
N ARG A 84 2.96 -19.94 -9.51
CA ARG A 84 2.88 -21.32 -10.02
C ARG A 84 3.22 -21.46 -11.51
N ALA A 85 3.09 -20.39 -12.29
CA ALA A 85 3.56 -20.32 -13.67
C ALA A 85 5.07 -20.02 -13.77
N GLY A 86 5.79 -19.98 -12.64
CA GLY A 86 7.23 -19.73 -12.59
C GLY A 86 7.60 -18.27 -12.77
N LYS A 87 6.70 -17.33 -12.48
CA LYS A 87 6.94 -15.89 -12.59
C LYS A 87 7.18 -15.27 -11.21
N HIS A 88 8.08 -14.31 -11.10
CA HIS A 88 8.12 -13.42 -9.94
C HIS A 88 6.88 -12.52 -9.94
N VAL A 89 6.44 -12.07 -8.76
CA VAL A 89 5.20 -11.31 -8.62
C VAL A 89 5.38 -10.05 -7.78
N TYR A 90 4.90 -8.95 -8.32
CA TYR A 90 4.57 -7.75 -7.57
C TYR A 90 3.05 -7.60 -7.55
N SER A 91 2.42 -7.26 -6.42
CA SER A 91 1.01 -6.88 -6.43
C SER A 91 0.78 -5.58 -5.68
N ALA A 92 -0.19 -4.79 -6.12
CA ALA A 92 -0.71 -3.70 -5.32
C ALA A 92 -1.25 -4.20 -3.96
N VAL A 93 -1.48 -3.28 -3.03
CA VAL A 93 -2.11 -3.58 -1.74
C VAL A 93 -3.61 -3.78 -1.89
N PRO A 94 -4.25 -4.60 -1.03
CA PRO A 94 -3.65 -5.54 -0.09
C PRO A 94 -3.16 -6.81 -0.82
N ALA A 95 -2.29 -7.60 -0.19
CA ALA A 95 -1.83 -8.87 -0.77
C ALA A 95 -2.95 -9.93 -0.83
N ALA A 96 -3.81 -9.97 0.18
CA ALA A 96 -4.92 -10.90 0.32
C ALA A 96 -6.04 -10.26 1.14
N ILE A 97 -7.28 -10.74 0.99
CA ILE A 97 -8.44 -10.25 1.74
C ILE A 97 -9.02 -11.29 2.70
N THR A 98 -8.44 -12.50 2.73
CA THR A 98 -8.76 -13.54 3.73
C THR A 98 -7.49 -14.17 4.27
N CYS A 99 -7.56 -14.74 5.48
CA CYS A 99 -6.44 -15.47 6.07
C CYS A 99 -6.06 -16.70 5.22
N ASP A 100 -7.04 -17.36 4.61
CA ASP A 100 -6.82 -18.53 3.74
C ASP A 100 -6.07 -18.15 2.44
N GLU A 101 -6.43 -17.03 1.82
CA GLU A 101 -5.70 -16.50 0.66
C GLU A 101 -4.25 -16.16 1.02
N MET A 102 -4.02 -15.55 2.19
CA MET A 102 -2.67 -15.23 2.67
C MET A 102 -1.86 -16.51 2.91
N ALA A 103 -2.46 -17.53 3.53
CA ALA A 103 -1.82 -18.84 3.73
C ALA A 103 -1.41 -19.48 2.40
N GLN A 104 -2.31 -19.47 1.41
CA GLN A 104 -2.05 -20.04 0.09
C GLN A 104 -0.97 -19.26 -0.68
N LEU A 105 -0.92 -17.93 -0.50
CA LEU A 105 0.10 -17.09 -1.13
C LEU A 105 1.49 -17.37 -0.56
N ILE A 106 1.62 -17.45 0.76
CA ILE A 106 2.88 -17.83 1.42
C ILE A 106 3.33 -19.21 0.97
N GLU A 107 2.41 -20.17 0.91
CA GLU A 107 2.72 -21.52 0.46
C GLU A 107 3.18 -21.55 -1.00
N ALA A 108 2.54 -20.76 -1.88
CA ALA A 108 2.97 -20.63 -3.26
C ALA A 108 4.41 -20.08 -3.37
N VAL A 109 4.76 -19.06 -2.58
CA VAL A 109 6.13 -18.52 -2.53
C VAL A 109 7.12 -19.58 -2.06
N LYS A 110 6.81 -20.29 -0.96
CA LYS A 110 7.67 -21.36 -0.41
C LYS A 110 7.88 -22.51 -1.40
N THR A 111 6.81 -22.98 -2.03
CA THR A 111 6.86 -24.13 -2.95
C THR A 111 7.56 -23.79 -4.26
N THR A 112 7.35 -22.58 -4.80
CA THR A 112 7.88 -22.20 -6.13
C THR A 112 9.27 -21.60 -6.05
N GLY A 113 9.67 -21.06 -4.90
CA GLY A 113 10.92 -20.30 -4.73
C GLY A 113 10.94 -18.97 -5.49
N GLN A 114 9.80 -18.54 -6.04
CA GLN A 114 9.67 -17.29 -6.79
C GLN A 114 9.54 -16.10 -5.83
N MET A 115 10.04 -14.94 -6.25
CA MET A 115 9.89 -13.71 -5.49
C MET A 115 8.46 -13.18 -5.51
N TYR A 116 7.99 -12.75 -4.35
CA TYR A 116 6.76 -11.99 -4.17
C TYR A 116 7.05 -10.71 -3.40
N MET A 117 6.50 -9.59 -3.88
CA MET A 117 6.51 -8.32 -3.17
C MET A 117 5.12 -7.68 -3.21
N MET A 118 4.66 -7.19 -2.05
CA MET A 118 3.51 -6.31 -1.98
C MET A 118 3.97 -4.86 -2.17
N GLY A 119 3.25 -4.09 -2.97
CA GLY A 119 3.47 -2.66 -3.21
C GLY A 119 3.03 -1.78 -2.04
N GLU A 120 3.48 -2.08 -0.82
CA GLU A 120 3.19 -1.27 0.37
C GLU A 120 3.99 0.02 0.36
N THR A 121 3.32 1.10 -0.04
CA THR A 121 3.91 2.42 -0.20
C THR A 121 4.34 3.06 1.13
N SER A 122 3.60 2.80 2.21
CA SER A 122 3.84 3.47 3.50
C SER A 122 5.17 3.07 4.15
N TYR A 123 5.77 1.96 3.72
CA TYR A 123 7.13 1.59 4.15
C TYR A 123 8.16 2.69 3.84
N TYR A 124 7.93 3.43 2.75
CA TYR A 124 8.78 4.51 2.28
C TYR A 124 8.25 5.90 2.62
N TYR A 125 7.13 6.02 3.34
CA TYR A 125 6.64 7.34 3.72
C TYR A 125 7.68 8.05 4.60
N PRO A 126 7.88 9.38 4.44
CA PRO A 126 8.88 10.12 5.17
C PRO A 126 8.77 9.97 6.69
N SER A 127 7.55 9.97 7.24
CA SER A 127 7.29 9.75 8.66
C SER A 127 7.73 8.36 9.12
N ALA A 128 7.44 7.31 8.35
CA ALA A 128 7.86 5.94 8.62
C ALA A 128 9.39 5.80 8.54
N LEU A 129 10.05 6.39 7.53
CA LEU A 129 11.52 6.40 7.42
C LEU A 129 12.18 7.08 8.61
N TYR A 130 11.67 8.26 9.00
CA TYR A 130 12.16 9.01 10.15
C TYR A 130 12.02 8.22 11.44
N CYS A 131 10.83 7.68 11.71
CA CYS A 131 10.54 6.94 12.92
C CYS A 131 11.32 5.63 12.98
N ARG A 132 11.41 4.88 11.88
CA ARG A 132 12.19 3.64 11.80
C ARG A 132 13.68 3.89 12.08
N ALA A 133 14.25 4.97 11.53
CA ALA A 133 15.64 5.33 11.80
C ALA A 133 15.87 5.74 13.27
N ARG A 134 14.94 6.49 13.87
CA ARG A 134 14.96 6.86 15.30
C ARG A 134 14.82 5.64 16.21
N PHE A 135 13.90 4.74 15.89
CA PHE A 135 13.65 3.52 16.64
C PHE A 135 14.87 2.58 16.61
N ALA A 136 15.48 2.39 15.44
CA ALA A 136 16.70 1.60 15.29
C ALA A 136 17.90 2.13 16.10
N ARG A 137 17.96 3.45 16.35
CA ARG A 137 18.99 4.06 17.22
C ARG A 137 18.68 3.92 18.72
N GLY A 138 17.48 3.46 19.09
CA GLY A 138 17.01 3.39 20.46
C GLY A 138 16.45 4.72 20.99
N ASP A 139 16.24 5.72 20.13
CA ASP A 139 15.85 7.08 20.55
C ASP A 139 14.45 7.10 21.24
N PHE A 140 13.57 6.16 20.90
CA PHE A 140 12.26 5.99 21.56
C PHE A 140 12.33 5.28 22.91
N GLY A 141 13.43 4.60 23.23
CA GLY A 141 13.46 3.60 24.30
C GLY A 141 12.59 2.40 23.97
N ARG A 142 11.70 2.00 24.88
CA ARG A 142 10.76 0.88 24.64
C ARG A 142 9.46 1.41 24.05
N PHE A 143 8.92 0.69 23.06
CA PHE A 143 7.61 1.01 22.48
C PHE A 143 6.49 0.92 23.54
N VAL A 144 5.61 1.92 23.59
CA VAL A 144 4.46 1.97 24.49
C VAL A 144 3.16 1.94 23.69
N TYR A 145 3.03 2.87 22.75
CA TYR A 145 1.81 3.05 21.97
C TYR A 145 2.13 3.59 20.58
N GLY A 146 1.33 3.21 19.59
CA GLY A 146 1.38 3.77 18.25
C GLY A 146 -0.03 3.96 17.71
N GLU A 147 -0.20 4.96 16.87
CA GLU A 147 -1.43 5.14 16.12
C GLU A 147 -1.14 5.48 14.67
N ALA A 148 -1.92 4.89 13.79
CA ALA A 148 -1.85 5.15 12.38
C ALA A 148 -3.25 5.16 11.78
N GLU A 149 -3.42 5.95 10.72
CA GLU A 149 -4.74 6.25 10.21
C GLU A 149 -4.66 6.40 8.70
N TYR A 150 -5.70 5.96 8.02
CA TYR A 150 -5.91 6.22 6.60
C TYR A 150 -7.26 6.88 6.38
N MET A 151 -7.22 8.18 6.14
CA MET A 151 -8.37 9.08 6.03
C MET A 151 -8.61 9.44 4.57
N HIS A 152 -9.41 8.63 3.89
CA HIS A 152 -9.76 8.81 2.48
C HIS A 152 -11.27 8.88 2.32
N ASP A 153 -11.81 10.09 2.52
CA ASP A 153 -13.24 10.32 2.37
C ASP A 153 -13.69 10.05 0.93
N MET A 154 -14.84 9.38 0.78
CA MET A 154 -15.34 8.98 -0.52
C MET A 154 -15.64 10.16 -1.45
N THR A 155 -15.96 11.34 -0.90
CA THR A 155 -16.23 12.55 -1.69
C THR A 155 -14.96 13.15 -2.31
N HIS A 156 -13.78 12.66 -1.93
CA HIS A 156 -12.49 13.08 -2.45
C HIS A 156 -12.13 12.32 -3.76
N GLY A 157 -13.03 12.35 -4.75
CA GLY A 157 -12.81 11.74 -6.07
C GLY A 157 -12.95 10.21 -6.14
N PHE A 158 -13.28 9.55 -5.02
CA PHE A 158 -13.37 8.08 -4.98
C PHE A 158 -14.59 7.54 -5.71
N TYR A 159 -15.69 8.29 -5.78
CA TYR A 159 -16.87 7.88 -6.57
C TYR A 159 -16.49 7.67 -8.03
N GLU A 160 -15.84 8.66 -8.62
CA GLU A 160 -15.35 8.66 -10.00
C GLU A 160 -14.33 7.55 -10.21
N ALA A 161 -13.41 7.36 -9.26
CA ALA A 161 -12.43 6.29 -9.33
C ALA A 161 -13.08 4.89 -9.32
N TYR A 162 -14.08 4.66 -8.46
CA TYR A 162 -14.80 3.37 -8.42
C TYR A 162 -15.64 3.16 -9.68
N GLN A 163 -16.30 4.21 -10.19
CA GLN A 163 -17.05 4.19 -11.44
C GLN A 163 -16.15 3.84 -12.62
N TRP A 164 -15.00 4.49 -12.73
CA TRP A 164 -14.00 4.20 -13.75
C TRP A 164 -13.48 2.76 -13.65
N ALA A 165 -13.21 2.29 -12.43
CA ALA A 165 -12.63 0.97 -12.20
C ALA A 165 -13.61 -0.18 -12.48
N ASN A 166 -14.91 0.01 -12.22
CA ASN A 166 -15.89 -1.08 -12.13
C ASN A 166 -17.16 -0.87 -12.97
N GLY A 167 -17.29 0.24 -13.70
CA GLY A 167 -18.45 0.57 -14.53
C GLY A 167 -19.75 0.65 -13.73
N ASP A 168 -20.86 0.21 -14.32
CA ASP A 168 -22.20 0.25 -13.69
C ASP A 168 -22.28 -0.51 -12.37
N ALA A 169 -21.40 -1.50 -12.16
CA ALA A 169 -21.35 -2.29 -10.94
C ALA A 169 -20.51 -1.63 -9.83
N TRP A 170 -20.09 -0.37 -9.97
CA TRP A 170 -19.15 0.25 -9.03
C TRP A 170 -19.63 0.27 -7.58
N LYS A 171 -20.91 0.55 -7.32
CA LYS A 171 -21.46 0.58 -5.95
C LYS A 171 -21.27 -0.76 -5.23
N LYS A 172 -21.44 -1.87 -5.96
CA LYS A 172 -21.26 -3.22 -5.44
C LYS A 172 -19.84 -3.43 -4.88
N TYR A 173 -18.85 -2.79 -5.47
CA TYR A 173 -17.44 -2.95 -5.08
C TYR A 173 -16.88 -1.76 -4.29
N ALA A 174 -17.63 -0.66 -4.16
CA ALA A 174 -17.18 0.55 -3.49
C ALA A 174 -17.24 0.44 -1.96
N SER A 175 -18.14 -0.38 -1.41
CA SER A 175 -18.19 -0.70 0.04
C SER A 175 -17.17 -1.77 0.45
N PHE A 176 -15.97 -1.74 -0.14
CA PHE A 176 -14.86 -2.58 0.31
C PHE A 176 -14.61 -2.31 1.80
N PRO A 177 -14.66 -3.33 2.68
CA PRO A 177 -14.49 -3.10 4.11
C PRO A 177 -13.20 -2.33 4.42
N PRO A 178 -13.26 -1.26 5.23
CA PRO A 178 -12.09 -0.43 5.49
C PRO A 178 -10.89 -1.22 6.04
N MET A 179 -11.10 -2.13 6.99
CA MET A 179 -10.06 -2.97 7.57
C MET A 179 -9.60 -4.13 6.68
N LEU A 180 -10.17 -4.32 5.48
CA LEU A 180 -9.53 -5.14 4.45
C LEU A 180 -8.49 -4.35 3.63
N TYR A 181 -8.31 -3.05 3.92
CA TYR A 181 -7.27 -2.18 3.34
C TYR A 181 -6.39 -1.49 4.40
N PRO A 182 -6.00 -2.14 5.51
CA PRO A 182 -5.35 -1.46 6.63
C PRO A 182 -3.85 -1.24 6.40
N THR A 183 -3.34 -1.63 5.23
CA THR A 183 -1.94 -2.05 5.07
C THR A 183 -1.00 -0.88 5.30
N HIS A 184 -1.35 0.31 4.79
CA HIS A 184 -0.61 1.54 5.00
C HIS A 184 -0.44 1.84 6.50
N SER A 185 -1.56 1.90 7.22
CA SER A 185 -1.60 2.21 8.65
C SER A 185 -0.85 1.17 9.49
N VAL A 186 -1.10 -0.12 9.25
CA VAL A 186 -0.47 -1.21 10.00
C VAL A 186 1.03 -1.28 9.74
N SER A 187 1.44 -1.10 8.48
CA SER A 187 2.84 -1.12 8.05
C SER A 187 3.68 -0.06 8.77
N MET A 188 3.19 1.18 8.85
CA MET A 188 3.92 2.27 9.51
C MET A 188 4.26 1.96 10.98
N ILE A 189 3.41 1.20 11.68
CA ILE A 189 3.65 0.80 13.07
C ILE A 189 4.55 -0.46 13.12
N THR A 190 4.13 -1.53 12.45
CA THR A 190 4.78 -2.85 12.56
C THR A 190 6.19 -2.83 11.97
N GLN A 191 6.39 -2.18 10.83
CA GLN A 191 7.70 -2.11 10.17
C GLN A 191 8.62 -1.04 10.79
N THR A 192 8.10 -0.17 11.66
CA THR A 192 8.92 0.75 12.48
C THR A 192 9.39 0.10 13.78
N THR A 193 8.49 -0.62 14.44
CA THR A 193 8.71 -1.13 15.81
C THR A 193 9.18 -2.57 15.86
N ASP A 194 9.14 -3.28 14.72
CA ASP A 194 9.32 -4.72 14.59
C ASP A 194 8.36 -5.55 15.47
N ALA A 195 7.28 -4.93 15.94
CA ALA A 195 6.27 -5.58 16.75
C ALA A 195 5.22 -6.25 15.87
N ARG A 196 4.76 -7.44 16.27
CA ARG A 196 3.61 -8.10 15.65
C ARG A 196 2.33 -7.66 16.35
N LEU A 197 1.24 -7.53 15.61
CA LEU A 197 -0.09 -7.36 16.18
C LEU A 197 -0.65 -8.74 16.53
N THR A 198 -0.96 -8.99 17.80
CA THR A 198 -1.28 -10.34 18.30
C THR A 198 -2.75 -10.52 18.66
N ARG A 199 -3.47 -9.43 18.94
CA ARG A 199 -4.89 -9.45 19.30
C ARG A 199 -5.52 -8.12 18.89
N VAL A 200 -6.79 -8.14 18.51
CA VAL A 200 -7.53 -6.95 18.08
C VAL A 200 -8.92 -6.89 18.71
N SER A 201 -9.41 -5.67 18.94
CA SER A 201 -10.82 -5.33 19.17
C SER A 201 -11.14 -4.19 18.21
N CYS A 202 -12.16 -4.33 17.37
CA CYS A 202 -12.49 -3.34 16.35
C CYS A 202 -13.97 -2.96 16.39
N LEU A 203 -14.28 -1.69 16.22
CA LEU A 203 -15.64 -1.18 16.11
C LEU A 203 -15.82 -0.54 14.73
N GLY A 204 -16.98 -0.78 14.12
CA GLY A 204 -17.37 -0.19 12.86
C GLY A 204 -18.41 0.92 13.04
N TYR A 205 -18.27 2.00 12.28
CA TYR A 205 -19.30 3.01 12.10
C TYR A 205 -20.17 2.60 10.91
N THR A 206 -21.44 2.30 11.17
CA THR A 206 -22.42 1.99 10.13
C THR A 206 -22.73 3.25 9.33
N ASP A 207 -22.55 3.18 8.02
CA ASP A 207 -22.87 4.30 7.14
C ASP A 207 -24.37 4.58 7.13
N SER A 208 -24.73 5.86 7.11
CA SER A 208 -26.13 6.31 7.08
C SER A 208 -26.42 7.22 5.90
N ASN A 209 -25.52 7.31 4.92
CA ASN A 209 -25.69 8.14 3.74
C ASN A 209 -26.63 7.47 2.73
N ASP A 210 -27.46 8.27 2.07
CA ASP A 210 -28.46 7.81 1.09
C ASP A 210 -27.91 7.76 -0.35
N ASP A 211 -26.72 7.19 -0.52
CA ASP A 211 -26.10 6.99 -1.85
C ASP A 211 -26.05 5.52 -2.30
N GLY A 212 -26.47 4.61 -1.42
CA GLY A 212 -26.55 3.17 -1.66
C GLY A 212 -25.20 2.44 -1.71
N VAL A 213 -24.08 3.07 -1.36
CA VAL A 213 -22.75 2.42 -1.42
C VAL A 213 -22.62 1.31 -0.38
N PHE A 214 -22.97 1.62 0.87
CA PHE A 214 -22.84 0.72 2.03
C PHE A 214 -24.14 0.00 2.39
N GLU A 215 -25.08 -0.07 1.43
CA GLU A 215 -26.24 -0.94 1.56
C GLU A 215 -25.79 -2.41 1.54
N ARG A 216 -26.22 -3.18 2.54
CA ARG A 216 -25.82 -4.58 2.72
C ARG A 216 -26.06 -5.43 1.47
N ASP A 217 -27.21 -5.25 0.82
CA ASP A 217 -27.63 -6.06 -0.33
C ASP A 217 -26.95 -5.62 -1.65
N VAL A 218 -26.38 -4.41 -1.68
CA VAL A 218 -25.59 -3.91 -2.81
C VAL A 218 -24.13 -4.37 -2.69
N SER A 219 -23.58 -4.34 -1.47
CA SER A 219 -22.18 -4.67 -1.18
C SER A 219 -21.82 -6.10 -1.56
N ALA A 220 -20.71 -6.27 -2.30
CA ALA A 220 -20.14 -7.59 -2.58
C ALA A 220 -19.69 -8.35 -1.33
N TRP A 221 -19.51 -7.66 -0.20
CA TRP A 221 -19.04 -8.21 1.07
C TRP A 221 -20.12 -8.16 2.17
N GLY A 222 -21.32 -7.67 1.86
CA GLY A 222 -22.34 -7.39 2.88
C GLY A 222 -21.89 -6.35 3.91
N ASN A 223 -20.94 -5.49 3.54
CA ASN A 223 -20.34 -4.50 4.42
C ASN A 223 -21.25 -3.29 4.56
N VAL A 224 -21.44 -2.86 5.81
CA VAL A 224 -22.21 -1.66 6.17
C VAL A 224 -21.35 -0.59 6.84
N PHE A 225 -20.07 -0.90 7.10
CA PHE A 225 -19.17 0.00 7.79
C PHE A 225 -18.42 0.88 6.78
N SER A 226 -18.54 2.19 6.94
CA SER A 226 -17.73 3.14 6.18
C SER A 226 -16.43 3.50 6.88
N ASN A 227 -16.41 3.41 8.21
CA ASN A 227 -15.25 3.68 9.04
C ASN A 227 -15.05 2.53 10.03
N GLU A 228 -13.81 2.12 10.28
CA GLU A 228 -13.49 1.12 11.30
C GLU A 228 -12.30 1.59 12.14
N THR A 229 -12.37 1.35 13.45
CA THR A 229 -11.34 1.69 14.43
C THR A 229 -10.96 0.45 15.20
N ALA A 230 -9.68 0.07 15.12
CA ALA A 230 -9.13 -1.13 15.73
C ALA A 230 -8.10 -0.80 16.81
N LEU A 231 -8.21 -1.47 17.96
CA LEU A 231 -7.22 -1.46 19.03
C LEU A 231 -6.51 -2.80 19.07
N PHE A 232 -5.18 -2.77 18.97
CA PHE A 232 -4.33 -3.95 18.92
C PHE A 232 -3.45 -4.08 20.16
N ARG A 233 -3.19 -5.33 20.55
CA ARG A 233 -2.07 -5.72 21.40
C ARG A 233 -0.86 -6.00 20.52
N THR A 234 0.32 -5.52 20.92
CA THR A 234 1.58 -5.85 20.23
C THR A 234 2.37 -6.95 20.95
N SER A 235 3.21 -7.68 20.22
CA SER A 235 4.04 -8.77 20.76
C SER A 235 5.05 -8.32 21.82
N ASN A 236 5.46 -7.05 21.79
CA ASN A 236 6.36 -6.45 22.78
C ASN A 236 5.64 -5.84 23.99
N GLY A 237 4.33 -6.06 24.13
CA GLY A 237 3.53 -5.65 25.29
C GLY A 237 2.89 -4.26 25.18
N GLY A 238 3.21 -3.49 24.14
CA GLY A 238 2.57 -2.21 23.83
C GLY A 238 1.15 -2.34 23.25
N MET A 239 0.67 -1.24 22.68
CA MET A 239 -0.63 -1.17 22.01
C MET A 239 -0.53 -0.40 20.69
N ALA A 240 -1.47 -0.64 19.78
CA ALA A 240 -1.64 0.19 18.60
C ALA A 240 -3.11 0.53 18.34
N ARG A 241 -3.38 1.72 17.80
CA ARG A 241 -4.68 2.09 17.23
C ARG A 241 -4.56 2.25 15.72
N VAL A 242 -5.46 1.63 14.96
CA VAL A 242 -5.57 1.88 13.52
C VAL A 242 -6.97 2.37 13.19
N ASN A 243 -7.05 3.42 12.36
CA ASN A 243 -8.29 3.97 11.83
C ASN A 243 -8.31 3.87 10.31
N GLU A 244 -9.36 3.27 9.76
CA GLU A 244 -9.57 3.12 8.32
C GLU A 244 -10.91 3.74 7.95
N PHE A 245 -10.90 4.96 7.41
CA PHE A 245 -12.10 5.79 7.29
C PHE A 245 -12.40 6.18 5.83
N ARG A 246 -13.69 6.11 5.46
CA ARG A 246 -14.23 6.49 4.14
C ARG A 246 -15.33 7.55 4.22
N ARG A 247 -15.80 7.88 5.42
CA ARG A 247 -16.82 8.92 5.69
C ARG A 247 -16.33 9.83 6.80
N ILE A 248 -15.58 10.85 6.44
CA ILE A 248 -14.92 11.73 7.40
C ILE A 248 -14.74 13.13 6.82
N GLY A 249 -14.87 14.15 7.67
CA GLY A 249 -14.51 15.52 7.32
C GLY A 249 -12.99 15.69 7.27
N TRP A 250 -12.34 15.16 6.24
CA TRP A 250 -10.90 15.26 6.01
C TRP A 250 -10.60 15.79 4.61
N SER A 251 -9.56 16.61 4.49
CA SER A 251 -9.07 17.11 3.21
C SER A 251 -7.55 16.99 3.18
N GLU A 252 -7.08 16.23 2.21
CA GLU A 252 -5.65 16.01 1.99
C GLU A 252 -4.99 17.27 1.43
N THR A 253 -3.80 17.57 1.94
CA THR A 253 -2.92 18.58 1.35
C THR A 253 -1.48 18.08 1.38
N PRO A 254 -0.56 18.69 0.62
CA PRO A 254 0.84 18.27 0.64
C PRO A 254 1.54 18.35 2.01
N ARG A 255 1.00 19.12 2.97
CA ARG A 255 1.48 19.13 4.36
C ARG A 255 0.66 18.24 5.30
N CYS A 256 -0.50 17.78 4.87
CA CYS A 256 -1.51 17.06 5.63
C CYS A 256 -1.94 15.80 4.86
N PRO A 257 -1.13 14.73 4.90
CA PRO A 257 -1.39 13.50 4.15
C PRO A 257 -2.61 12.78 4.71
N SER A 258 -3.22 11.94 3.88
CA SER A 258 -4.29 11.02 4.25
C SER A 258 -3.84 9.90 5.17
N VAL A 259 -2.56 9.52 5.11
CA VAL A 259 -1.97 8.52 6.00
C VAL A 259 -1.11 9.20 7.05
N ARG A 260 -1.32 8.90 8.33
CA ARG A 260 -0.59 9.56 9.44
C ARG A 260 -0.06 8.58 10.46
N LEU A 261 1.05 8.92 11.10
CA LEU A 261 1.69 8.10 12.13
C LEU A 261 1.99 8.92 13.39
N SER A 262 1.58 8.44 14.56
CA SER A 262 2.14 8.89 15.83
C SER A 262 2.67 7.71 16.63
N LEU A 263 3.85 7.85 17.23
CA LEU A 263 4.54 6.79 17.97
C LEU A 263 5.04 7.32 19.30
N TYR A 264 4.86 6.52 20.34
CA TYR A 264 5.18 6.88 21.71
C TYR A 264 6.02 5.77 22.33
N GLY A 265 7.23 6.12 22.73
CA GLY A 265 8.13 5.26 23.49
C GLY A 265 8.33 5.77 24.91
N THR A 266 9.17 5.08 25.68
CA THR A 266 9.47 5.46 27.06
C THR A 266 10.32 6.73 27.16
N GLU A 267 11.11 7.06 26.13
CA GLU A 267 12.05 8.19 26.15
C GLU A 267 11.71 9.32 25.18
N ALA A 268 10.92 9.04 24.13
CA ALA A 268 10.54 10.01 23.11
C ALA A 268 9.20 9.68 22.45
N SER A 269 8.63 10.68 21.77
CA SER A 269 7.46 10.54 20.90
C SER A 269 7.68 11.24 19.57
N TYR A 270 6.98 10.73 18.56
CA TYR A 270 6.76 11.37 17.28
C TYR A 270 5.25 11.56 17.12
N GLU A 271 4.82 12.76 16.77
CA GLU A 271 3.41 13.12 16.67
C GLU A 271 3.15 13.78 15.32
N GLU A 272 2.29 13.18 14.52
CA GLU A 272 1.85 13.71 13.23
C GLU A 272 0.37 14.09 13.33
N GLN A 273 0.11 15.39 13.29
CA GLN A 273 -1.22 15.96 13.46
C GLN A 273 -1.45 17.04 12.42
N GLY A 274 -2.46 16.82 11.56
CA GLY A 274 -2.84 17.74 10.49
C GLY A 274 -1.65 18.15 9.64
N ASN A 275 -1.17 19.37 9.86
CA ASN A 275 -0.10 20.02 9.12
C ASN A 275 1.26 20.06 9.85
N SER A 276 1.41 19.35 10.97
CA SER A 276 2.59 19.41 11.82
C SER A 276 3.12 18.02 12.17
N ARG A 277 4.44 17.90 12.26
CA ARG A 277 5.17 16.69 12.62
C ARG A 277 6.20 17.04 13.68
N ILE A 278 5.96 16.58 14.90
CA ILE A 278 6.73 16.98 16.08
C ILE A 278 7.50 15.78 16.62
N TRP A 279 8.80 15.97 16.87
CA TRP A 279 9.61 15.06 17.66
C TRP A 279 9.77 15.63 19.07
N ASN A 280 9.45 14.83 20.08
CA ASN A 280 9.56 15.22 21.48
C ASN A 280 10.35 14.17 22.26
N THR A 281 11.16 14.59 23.23
CA THR A 281 12.00 13.66 24.02
C THR A 281 12.20 14.18 25.44
N ARG A 282 12.37 13.26 26.39
CA ARG A 282 12.70 13.62 27.79
C ARG A 282 14.06 14.31 27.95
N ALA A 283 14.93 14.19 26.96
CA ALA A 283 16.25 14.82 26.98
C ALA A 283 16.22 16.34 26.66
N SER A 284 15.05 16.89 26.28
CA SER A 284 14.90 18.29 25.91
C SER A 284 13.52 18.82 26.31
N ASP A 285 13.46 20.05 26.81
CA ASP A 285 12.18 20.72 27.11
C ASP A 285 11.58 21.41 25.87
N GLU A 286 12.26 21.37 24.72
CA GLU A 286 11.83 22.00 23.46
C GLU A 286 11.49 20.94 22.40
N PRO A 287 10.20 20.76 22.06
CA PRO A 287 9.81 19.90 20.94
C PRO A 287 10.39 20.40 19.62
N GLN A 288 10.82 19.46 18.77
CA GLN A 288 11.41 19.74 17.47
C GLN A 288 10.36 19.58 16.37
N ASP A 289 10.07 20.67 15.65
CA ASP A 289 9.29 20.59 14.42
C ASP A 289 10.16 20.00 13.30
N VAL A 290 9.77 18.84 12.80
CA VAL A 290 10.46 18.12 11.72
C VAL A 290 9.65 18.13 10.42
N THR A 291 8.62 18.97 10.31
CA THR A 291 7.70 19.00 9.16
C THR A 291 8.43 19.19 7.83
N ASP A 292 9.31 20.19 7.74
CA ASP A 292 10.01 20.54 6.48
C ASP A 292 11.10 19.53 6.08
N LEU A 293 11.41 18.56 6.94
CA LEU A 293 12.25 17.40 6.62
C LEU A 293 11.45 16.30 5.91
N LEU A 294 10.14 16.22 6.22
CA LEU A 294 9.29 15.07 5.91
C LEU A 294 8.26 15.36 4.82
N VAL A 295 8.01 16.61 4.46
CA VAL A 295 7.12 16.94 3.33
C VAL A 295 7.83 16.66 2.00
N CYS A 296 7.15 15.95 1.09
CA CYS A 296 7.63 15.73 -0.27
C CYS A 296 7.53 16.99 -1.13
N GLU A 297 8.48 17.13 -2.05
CA GLU A 297 8.41 18.18 -3.07
C GLU A 297 7.18 18.01 -3.96
N GLN A 298 6.55 19.12 -4.35
CA GLN A 298 5.47 19.08 -5.32
C GLN A 298 6.05 18.99 -6.73
N VAL A 299 5.46 18.14 -7.57
CA VAL A 299 5.86 17.95 -8.97
C VAL A 299 4.82 18.53 -9.92
N GLN A 300 5.28 19.04 -11.06
CA GLN A 300 4.41 19.45 -12.15
C GLN A 300 3.90 18.21 -12.87
N VAL A 301 2.58 18.00 -12.85
CA VAL A 301 1.93 16.86 -13.52
C VAL A 301 1.54 17.28 -14.93
N ARG A 302 1.84 16.45 -15.93
CA ARG A 302 1.52 16.76 -17.34
C ARG A 302 0.01 16.74 -17.55
N ASP A 303 -0.52 17.62 -18.41
CA ASP A 303 -1.97 17.69 -18.67
C ASP A 303 -2.56 16.35 -19.14
N ALA A 304 -1.80 15.55 -19.89
CA ALA A 304 -2.22 14.22 -20.34
C ALA A 304 -2.35 13.19 -19.19
N GLU A 305 -1.55 13.34 -18.13
CA GLU A 305 -1.62 12.51 -16.91
C GLU A 305 -2.78 12.97 -16.01
N ARG A 306 -3.12 14.27 -16.04
CA ARG A 306 -4.27 14.83 -15.31
C ARG A 306 -5.62 14.47 -15.92
N ALA A 307 -5.69 14.25 -17.24
CA ALA A 307 -6.95 14.17 -17.98
C ALA A 307 -7.94 13.09 -17.50
N ASN A 308 -7.46 12.05 -16.81
CA ASN A 308 -8.28 10.92 -16.35
C ASN A 308 -8.20 10.66 -14.83
N LEU A 309 -7.62 11.59 -14.06
CA LEU A 309 -7.61 11.54 -12.60
C LEU A 309 -8.49 12.66 -12.06
N PRO A 310 -9.39 12.40 -11.08
CA PRO A 310 -10.02 13.46 -10.30
C PRO A 310 -8.96 14.43 -9.77
N GLU A 311 -9.25 15.73 -9.79
CA GLU A 311 -8.28 16.78 -9.41
C GLU A 311 -7.76 16.57 -7.99
N GLU A 312 -8.65 16.07 -7.12
CA GLU A 312 -8.41 15.70 -5.73
C GLU A 312 -7.33 14.62 -5.58
N LEU A 313 -7.28 13.65 -6.50
CA LEU A 313 -6.38 12.50 -6.40
C LEU A 313 -5.01 12.75 -7.02
N ILE A 314 -4.81 13.87 -7.74
CA ILE A 314 -3.54 14.15 -8.45
C ILE A 314 -2.34 14.10 -7.51
N TYR A 315 -2.48 14.60 -6.29
CA TYR A 315 -1.38 14.65 -5.32
C TYR A 315 -1.03 13.28 -4.74
N ASP A 316 -2.00 12.36 -4.64
CA ASP A 316 -1.74 11.00 -4.18
C ASP A 316 -0.88 10.24 -5.19
N TYR A 317 -1.15 10.43 -6.47
CA TYR A 317 -0.46 9.75 -7.56
C TYR A 317 0.85 10.43 -7.99
N HIS A 318 1.00 11.73 -7.72
CA HIS A 318 2.15 12.52 -8.18
C HIS A 318 2.80 13.33 -7.07
N THR A 319 3.93 12.83 -6.57
CA THR A 319 4.78 13.50 -5.58
C THR A 319 6.25 13.47 -6.00
N GLY A 320 7.04 14.38 -5.45
CA GLY A 320 8.50 14.31 -5.48
C GLY A 320 9.04 13.54 -4.27
N LEU A 321 10.27 13.84 -3.88
CA LEU A 321 10.92 13.24 -2.72
C LEU A 321 10.97 14.24 -1.56
N ALA A 322 10.70 13.78 -0.34
CA ALA A 322 11.13 14.49 0.87
C ALA A 322 12.65 14.42 1.07
N LYS A 323 13.21 15.37 1.83
CA LYS A 323 14.66 15.46 2.13
C LYS A 323 15.22 14.22 2.83
N ILE A 324 14.39 13.52 3.61
CA ILE A 324 14.80 12.31 4.34
C ILE A 324 14.95 11.09 3.42
N HIS A 325 14.38 11.12 2.21
CA HIS A 325 14.45 9.98 1.31
C HIS A 325 15.91 9.70 0.89
N PRO A 326 16.33 8.43 0.91
CA PRO A 326 17.70 8.04 0.57
C PRO A 326 17.93 8.02 -0.95
N HIS A 327 17.51 9.06 -1.69
CA HIS A 327 17.48 9.12 -3.16
C HIS A 327 18.76 8.68 -3.88
N GLN A 328 19.92 8.81 -3.23
CA GLN A 328 21.22 8.36 -3.75
C GLN A 328 21.30 6.86 -4.03
N ARG A 329 20.40 6.04 -3.45
CA ARG A 329 20.34 4.60 -3.74
C ARG A 329 19.62 4.26 -5.05
N LEU A 330 18.81 5.19 -5.57
CA LEU A 330 17.96 4.92 -6.72
C LEU A 330 18.79 4.96 -8.02
N PRO A 331 18.38 4.22 -9.06
CA PRO A 331 18.96 4.35 -10.40
C PRO A 331 18.95 5.80 -10.88
N LEU A 332 20.04 6.24 -11.52
CA LEU A 332 20.15 7.59 -12.08
C LEU A 332 19.08 7.85 -13.16
N GLU A 333 18.65 6.78 -13.85
CA GLU A 333 17.62 6.77 -14.88
C GLU A 333 16.23 7.17 -14.35
N PHE A 334 16.01 7.13 -13.03
CA PHE A 334 14.77 7.64 -12.43
C PHE A 334 14.75 9.17 -12.31
N GLY A 335 15.88 9.84 -12.53
CA GLY A 335 15.99 11.29 -12.48
C GLY A 335 14.97 11.98 -13.40
N GLY A 336 14.12 12.82 -12.80
CA GLY A 336 13.09 13.57 -13.53
C GLY A 336 11.83 12.79 -13.87
N LEU A 337 11.73 11.51 -13.52
CA LEU A 337 10.48 10.75 -13.60
C LEU A 337 9.58 11.09 -12.42
N ASN A 338 8.27 11.03 -12.66
CA ASN A 338 7.28 11.17 -11.60
C ASN A 338 7.47 10.09 -10.53
N ASN A 339 7.15 10.45 -9.29
CA ASN A 339 7.01 9.54 -8.17
C ASN A 339 5.57 9.68 -7.63
N GLY A 340 5.17 8.86 -6.68
CA GLY A 340 3.79 8.85 -6.16
C GLY A 340 3.74 8.27 -4.76
N HIS A 341 2.60 8.48 -4.08
CA HIS A 341 2.36 8.04 -2.70
C HIS A 341 3.53 8.43 -1.78
N GLU A 342 3.66 9.73 -1.53
CA GLU A 342 4.75 10.33 -0.74
C GLU A 342 6.16 9.87 -1.14
N GLY A 343 6.43 9.77 -2.44
CA GLY A 343 7.77 9.47 -2.96
C GLY A 343 8.17 7.98 -2.93
N SER A 344 7.22 7.07 -2.76
CA SER A 344 7.51 5.64 -2.54
C SER A 344 7.71 4.81 -3.82
N HIS A 345 7.04 5.14 -4.93
CA HIS A 345 6.99 4.28 -6.13
C HIS A 345 8.36 3.88 -6.68
N GLN A 346 9.28 4.85 -6.77
CA GLN A 346 10.64 4.60 -7.29
C GLN A 346 11.39 3.55 -6.45
N PHE A 347 11.28 3.62 -5.11
CA PHE A 347 11.92 2.65 -4.22
C PHE A 347 11.29 1.26 -4.34
N LEU A 348 9.96 1.18 -4.46
CA LEU A 348 9.26 -0.10 -4.61
C LEU A 348 9.63 -0.82 -5.91
N VAL A 349 9.75 -0.07 -7.01
CA VAL A 349 10.18 -0.62 -8.31
C VAL A 349 11.62 -1.12 -8.23
N ASP A 350 12.52 -0.30 -7.68
CA ASP A 350 13.94 -0.65 -7.50
C ASP A 350 14.09 -1.91 -6.62
N ASP A 351 13.43 -1.97 -5.47
CA ASP A 351 13.47 -3.13 -4.57
C ASP A 351 12.97 -4.40 -5.27
N PHE A 352 11.85 -4.34 -5.98
CA PHE A 352 11.29 -5.50 -6.64
C PHE A 352 12.21 -6.04 -7.74
N VAL A 353 12.73 -5.15 -8.57
CA VAL A 353 13.64 -5.53 -9.65
C VAL A 353 14.94 -6.12 -9.10
N ASN A 354 15.53 -5.49 -8.08
CA ASN A 354 16.71 -6.03 -7.41
C ASN A 354 16.43 -7.38 -6.73
N ALA A 355 15.27 -7.55 -6.08
CA ALA A 355 14.89 -8.83 -5.49
C ALA A 355 14.80 -9.94 -6.53
N CYS A 356 14.20 -9.68 -7.69
CA CYS A 356 14.12 -10.63 -8.79
C CYS A 356 15.50 -11.02 -9.35
N VAL A 357 16.43 -10.07 -9.47
CA VAL A 357 17.78 -10.35 -10.00
C VAL A 357 18.68 -11.04 -8.98
N THR A 358 18.65 -10.57 -7.74
CA THR A 358 19.57 -11.03 -6.69
C THR A 358 19.07 -12.23 -5.90
N MET A 359 17.78 -12.54 -6.04
CA MET A 359 17.06 -13.51 -5.22
C MET A 359 17.22 -13.24 -3.71
N LYS A 360 17.33 -11.96 -3.33
CA LYS A 360 17.24 -11.49 -1.95
C LYS A 360 15.82 -10.98 -1.66
N LEU A 361 15.32 -11.26 -0.46
CA LEU A 361 13.99 -10.82 -0.07
C LEU A 361 13.91 -9.28 -0.04
N PRO A 362 12.88 -8.68 -0.67
CA PRO A 362 12.62 -7.25 -0.54
C PRO A 362 11.97 -6.95 0.83
N PRO A 363 12.00 -5.70 1.32
CA PRO A 363 11.40 -5.34 2.61
C PRO A 363 9.91 -5.71 2.73
N ASN A 364 9.16 -5.58 1.64
CA ASN A 364 7.73 -5.91 1.56
C ASN A 364 7.48 -7.32 0.99
N HIS A 365 8.29 -8.30 1.38
CA HIS A 365 8.09 -9.70 1.02
C HIS A 365 6.77 -10.28 1.60
N VAL A 366 6.41 -11.50 1.20
CA VAL A 366 5.11 -12.11 1.55
C VAL A 366 4.82 -12.20 3.06
N TRP A 367 5.81 -12.51 3.90
CA TRP A 367 5.61 -12.52 5.36
C TRP A 367 5.37 -11.12 5.95
N ALA A 368 6.04 -10.09 5.45
CA ALA A 368 5.76 -8.70 5.83
C ALA A 368 4.36 -8.28 5.35
N ALA A 369 3.96 -8.70 4.15
CA ALA A 369 2.61 -8.49 3.65
C ALA A 369 1.55 -9.16 4.54
N ALA A 370 1.82 -10.36 5.06
CA ALA A 370 0.95 -11.03 6.04
C ALA A 370 0.82 -10.24 7.34
N ARG A 371 1.94 -9.72 7.88
CA ARG A 371 1.94 -8.85 9.07
C ARG A 371 1.13 -7.56 8.86
N ASN A 372 0.99 -7.09 7.62
CA ASN A 372 0.25 -5.88 7.28
C ASN A 372 -1.24 -6.13 6.94
N CYS A 373 -1.58 -7.28 6.35
CA CYS A 373 -2.96 -7.57 5.91
C CYS A 373 -3.79 -8.32 6.96
N VAL A 374 -3.21 -9.36 7.58
CA VAL A 374 -3.93 -10.27 8.48
C VAL A 374 -4.54 -9.56 9.69
N PRO A 375 -3.86 -8.58 10.35
CA PRO A 375 -4.46 -7.85 11.45
C PRO A 375 -5.77 -7.16 11.10
N GLY A 376 -5.89 -6.57 9.91
CA GLY A 376 -7.13 -5.93 9.50
C GLY A 376 -8.22 -6.91 9.07
N ILE A 377 -7.86 -8.04 8.45
CA ILE A 377 -8.83 -9.12 8.17
C ILE A 377 -9.54 -9.54 9.46
N VAL A 378 -8.77 -9.79 10.53
CA VAL A 378 -9.30 -10.14 11.85
C VAL A 378 -9.99 -8.94 12.53
N ALA A 379 -9.53 -7.71 12.28
CA ALA A 379 -10.20 -6.52 12.78
C ALA A 379 -11.60 -6.37 12.19
N HIS A 380 -11.78 -6.58 10.89
CA HIS A 380 -13.10 -6.56 10.27
C HIS A 380 -14.01 -7.66 10.86
N GLU A 381 -13.49 -8.87 11.07
CA GLU A 381 -14.24 -9.93 11.77
C GLU A 381 -14.66 -9.51 13.19
N SER A 382 -13.80 -8.81 13.92
CA SER A 382 -14.10 -8.26 15.25
C SER A 382 -15.19 -7.19 15.18
N ALA A 383 -15.16 -6.29 14.19
CA ALA A 383 -16.19 -5.27 13.98
C ALA A 383 -17.56 -5.89 13.69
N MET A 384 -17.60 -6.95 12.87
CA MET A 384 -18.82 -7.73 12.60
C MET A 384 -19.38 -8.44 13.84
N ARG A 385 -18.60 -8.54 14.92
CA ARG A 385 -18.98 -9.13 16.22
C ARG A 385 -19.01 -8.08 17.34
N GLU A 386 -19.31 -6.83 16.98
CA GLU A 386 -19.45 -5.70 17.90
C GLU A 386 -18.23 -5.51 18.84
N GLY A 387 -17.03 -5.72 18.30
CA GLY A 387 -15.78 -5.50 19.03
C GLY A 387 -15.34 -6.67 19.91
N GLU A 388 -15.81 -7.89 19.64
CA GLU A 388 -15.23 -9.09 20.27
C GLU A 388 -13.70 -9.10 20.09
N SER A 389 -12.95 -9.34 21.17
CA SER A 389 -11.48 -9.34 21.09
C SER A 389 -10.94 -10.66 20.54
N LEU A 390 -10.44 -10.62 19.30
CA LEU A 390 -9.98 -11.78 18.53
C LEU A 390 -8.45 -11.88 18.49
N ALA A 391 -7.94 -13.11 18.52
CA ALA A 391 -6.51 -13.40 18.31
C ALA A 391 -6.15 -13.27 16.84
N ILE A 392 -4.99 -12.71 16.55
CA ILE A 392 -4.47 -12.56 15.18
C ILE A 392 -3.56 -13.77 14.87
N PRO A 393 -3.84 -14.54 13.81
CA PRO A 393 -2.98 -15.63 13.39
C PRO A 393 -1.57 -15.14 13.02
N ASP A 394 -0.56 -15.91 13.43
CA ASP A 394 0.83 -15.67 13.09
C ASP A 394 1.26 -16.59 11.94
N PHE A 395 1.79 -15.99 10.88
CA PHE A 395 2.28 -16.70 9.70
C PHE A 395 3.80 -16.94 9.73
N GLY A 396 4.45 -16.58 10.84
CA GLY A 396 5.87 -16.76 11.07
C GLY A 396 6.74 -15.74 10.33
N ASP A 397 8.05 -15.99 10.39
CA ASP A 397 9.08 -15.14 9.79
C ASP A 397 9.50 -15.66 8.42
N ALA A 398 10.18 -14.79 7.67
CA ALA A 398 10.77 -15.21 6.41
C ALA A 398 11.94 -16.18 6.66
N PRO A 399 12.19 -17.15 5.77
CA PRO A 399 13.32 -18.07 5.92
C PRO A 399 14.65 -17.32 5.92
N GLY A 400 15.45 -17.49 6.98
CA GLY A 400 16.79 -16.92 7.09
C GLY A 400 16.86 -15.52 7.68
N GLU A 401 15.76 -15.01 8.26
CA GLU A 401 15.77 -13.86 9.19
C GLU A 401 16.25 -14.22 10.60
#